data_AF-A0A497PK15-F1
#
_entry.id   AF-A0A497PK15-F1
#
_cell.length_a   1.000
_cell.length_b   1.000
_cell.length_c   1.000
_cell.angle_alpha   90.00
_cell.angle_beta   90.00
_cell.angle_gamma   90.00
#
_symmetry.space_group_name_H-M   'P 1'
#
loop_
_entity.id
_entity.type
_entity.pdbx_description
1 polymer ?
#
loop_
_entity_poly.entity_id
_entity_poly.type
_entity_poly.pdbx_seq_one_letter_code
_entity_poly.pdbx_strand_id
1 'polypeptide(L)'
;MTSPKKRLYLRNSAFQSAGGFSKDYGYGHEEWNNNNNWIWRGFKVFHTESKPKLLECSWDGNLGIIMIASFDKKQYAVGIATNVYHNDNEERKLIASELNTYENYHQVWQQDTVKRAFDYNKENFLEHWKKNFTWVQWKCPEENYCWFERPILLNPYDFSGQDKLISMHFSFKRVLPKHVFSPLMFFKHTFA
;
A
#
# COMPACT_ATOMS: atom_id res chain seq x y z
N MET A 1 -5.63 32.26 -18.45
CA MET A 1 -4.59 31.28 -18.08
C MET A 1 -5.18 30.33 -17.05
N THR A 2 -5.55 29.13 -17.46
CA THR A 2 -6.23 28.13 -16.64
C THR A 2 -5.21 27.22 -15.96
N SER A 3 -5.28 27.16 -14.63
CA SER A 3 -4.44 26.30 -13.77
C SER A 3 -4.56 24.82 -14.14
N PRO A 4 -3.48 24.02 -14.16
CA PRO A 4 -3.57 22.60 -14.40
C PRO A 4 -4.28 21.91 -13.23
N LYS A 5 -5.42 21.29 -13.52
CA LYS A 5 -6.23 20.50 -12.58
C LYS A 5 -5.36 19.46 -11.84
N LYS A 6 -5.40 19.51 -10.51
CA LYS A 6 -4.96 18.44 -9.57
C LYS A 6 -5.51 17.09 -10.04
N ARG A 7 -4.67 16.24 -10.64
CA ARG A 7 -4.94 14.80 -10.77
C ARG A 7 -4.45 14.13 -9.49
N LEU A 8 -5.35 14.02 -8.52
CA LEU A 8 -5.21 13.00 -7.47
C LEU A 8 -5.06 11.64 -8.16
N TYR A 9 -4.07 10.85 -7.74
CA TYR A 9 -3.86 9.45 -8.14
C TYR A 9 -4.97 8.54 -7.55
N LEU A 10 -6.24 8.86 -7.80
CA LEU A 10 -7.42 8.10 -7.38
C LEU A 10 -7.85 7.05 -8.42
N ARG A 11 -7.05 6.83 -9.47
CA ARG A 11 -7.34 5.80 -10.47
C ARG A 11 -6.40 4.63 -10.30
N ASN A 12 -7.00 3.49 -9.97
CA ASN A 12 -6.47 2.14 -10.00
C ASN A 12 -5.38 2.01 -11.07
N SER A 13 -4.18 1.62 -10.66
CA SER A 13 -3.18 1.16 -11.61
C SER A 13 -3.68 -0.17 -12.17
N ALA A 14 -4.33 -0.12 -13.34
CA ALA A 14 -4.75 -1.28 -14.14
C ALA A 14 -3.55 -2.07 -14.71
N PHE A 15 -2.46 -2.19 -13.93
CA PHE A 15 -1.24 -2.84 -14.31
C PHE A 15 -1.32 -4.31 -13.87
N GLN A 16 -1.29 -5.23 -14.83
CA GLN A 16 -1.21 -6.65 -14.53
C GLN A 16 0.13 -6.93 -13.85
N SER A 17 0.08 -7.35 -12.59
CA SER A 17 1.27 -7.79 -11.85
C SER A 17 1.90 -9.00 -12.54
N ALA A 18 3.24 -9.10 -12.48
CA ALA A 18 3.99 -10.24 -13.01
C ALA A 18 3.73 -11.57 -12.24
N GLY A 19 3.10 -11.51 -11.05
CA GLY A 19 2.78 -12.68 -10.22
C GLY A 19 1.91 -12.33 -9.00
N GLY A 20 1.44 -13.37 -8.30
CA GLY A 20 0.71 -13.25 -7.02
C GLY A 20 -0.78 -12.92 -7.16
N PHE A 21 -1.42 -12.59 -6.04
CA PHE A 21 -2.87 -12.39 -5.91
C PHE A 21 -3.44 -11.41 -6.96
N SER A 22 -2.75 -10.30 -7.23
CA SER A 22 -3.19 -9.32 -8.24
C SER A 22 -3.10 -9.80 -9.67
N LYS A 23 -2.23 -10.76 -9.98
CA LYS A 23 -2.21 -11.42 -11.29
C LYS A 23 -3.42 -12.33 -11.45
N ASP A 24 -3.72 -13.09 -10.40
CA ASP A 24 -4.76 -14.13 -10.44
C ASP A 24 -6.17 -13.54 -10.39
N TYR A 25 -6.36 -12.42 -9.67
CA TYR A 25 -7.69 -11.85 -9.42
C TYR A 25 -7.86 -10.42 -9.93
N GLY A 26 -6.79 -9.77 -10.40
CA GLY A 26 -6.84 -8.45 -11.03
C GLY A 26 -6.86 -7.25 -10.08
N TYR A 27 -6.68 -7.46 -8.76
CA TYR A 27 -6.61 -6.42 -7.71
C TYR A 27 -5.69 -6.86 -6.54
N GLY A 28 -5.19 -5.94 -5.71
CA GLY A 28 -4.14 -6.23 -4.72
C GLY A 28 -4.37 -5.74 -3.29
N HIS A 29 -5.53 -5.13 -3.00
CA HIS A 29 -5.84 -4.44 -1.75
C HIS A 29 -5.01 -3.19 -1.43
N GLU A 30 -3.84 -3.03 -2.04
CA GLU A 30 -3.00 -1.84 -1.90
C GLU A 30 -3.61 -0.58 -2.54
N GLU A 31 -4.63 -0.72 -3.41
CA GLU A 31 -5.28 0.40 -4.10
C GLU A 31 -5.91 1.41 -3.15
N TRP A 32 -6.24 0.99 -1.93
CA TRP A 32 -6.87 1.83 -0.91
C TRP A 32 -5.89 2.45 0.08
N ASN A 33 -4.59 2.20 -0.04
CA ASN A 33 -3.60 2.76 0.87
C ASN A 33 -3.64 4.31 0.87
N ASN A 34 -3.89 4.92 -0.28
CA ASN A 34 -4.05 6.37 -0.41
C ASN A 34 -5.46 6.91 -0.08
N ASN A 35 -6.39 6.06 0.38
CA ASN A 35 -7.75 6.48 0.70
C ASN A 35 -7.79 7.20 2.06
N ASN A 36 -8.05 8.50 2.06
CA ASN A 36 -8.11 9.32 3.27
C ASN A 36 -9.20 8.91 4.26
N ASN A 37 -10.22 8.15 3.83
CA ASN A 37 -11.30 7.70 4.69
C ASN A 37 -11.02 6.36 5.38
N TRP A 38 -9.87 5.74 5.12
CA TRP A 38 -9.46 4.49 5.79
C TRP A 38 -8.84 4.78 7.16
N ILE A 39 -9.60 5.46 8.00
CA ILE A 39 -9.25 5.79 9.38
C ILE A 39 -10.18 5.05 10.32
N TRP A 40 -9.61 4.21 11.18
CA TRP A 40 -10.33 3.44 12.18
C TRP A 40 -9.87 3.85 13.57
N ARG A 41 -10.73 4.54 14.33
CA ARG A 41 -10.49 4.91 15.74
C ARG A 41 -9.15 5.65 15.98
N GLY A 42 -8.80 6.59 15.09
CA GLY A 42 -7.54 7.36 15.14
C GLY A 42 -6.34 6.65 14.52
N PHE A 43 -6.53 5.46 13.95
CA PHE A 43 -5.50 4.75 13.20
C PHE A 43 -5.77 4.82 11.71
N LYS A 44 -4.75 5.17 10.93
CA LYS A 44 -4.75 4.86 9.51
C LYS A 44 -4.60 3.35 9.34
N VAL A 45 -5.48 2.76 8.54
CA VAL A 45 -5.39 1.34 8.18
C VAL A 45 -5.02 1.19 6.71
N PHE A 46 -4.22 0.16 6.40
CA PHE A 46 -3.68 -0.05 5.05
C PHE A 46 -3.26 -1.51 4.85
N HIS A 47 -2.98 -1.87 3.59
CA HIS A 47 -2.57 -3.21 3.21
C HIS A 47 -1.26 -3.19 2.44
N THR A 48 -0.33 -4.05 2.85
CA THR A 48 0.76 -4.56 2.01
C THR A 48 0.96 -6.01 2.42
N GLU A 49 1.53 -6.84 1.54
CA GLU A 49 1.83 -8.21 1.95
C GLU A 49 2.77 -8.25 3.17
N SER A 50 2.46 -9.14 4.12
CA SER A 50 3.28 -9.39 5.31
C SER A 50 4.25 -10.53 5.09
N LYS A 51 5.36 -10.51 5.85
CA LYS A 51 6.24 -11.67 6.04
C LYS A 51 6.43 -11.90 7.54
N PRO A 52 6.78 -13.11 8.00
CA PRO A 52 6.89 -13.42 9.44
C PRO A 52 7.73 -12.40 10.23
N LYS A 53 8.88 -11.98 9.67
CA LYS A 53 9.73 -10.96 10.29
C LYS A 53 9.09 -9.58 10.45
N LEU A 54 8.19 -9.19 9.53
CA LEU A 54 7.46 -7.92 9.66
C LEU A 54 6.42 -8.02 10.79
N LEU A 55 5.78 -9.18 10.93
CA LEU A 55 4.83 -9.44 12.02
C LEU A 55 5.53 -9.34 13.37
N GLU A 56 6.72 -9.94 13.52
CA GLU A 56 7.56 -9.82 14.72
C GLU A 56 7.85 -8.35 15.09
N CYS A 57 8.27 -7.52 14.14
CA CYS A 57 8.57 -6.10 14.39
C CYS A 57 7.33 -5.23 14.62
N SER A 58 6.14 -5.72 14.29
CA SER A 58 4.89 -4.96 14.42
C SER A 58 4.15 -5.23 15.74
N TRP A 59 4.62 -6.19 16.56
CA TRP A 59 3.97 -6.55 17.82
C TRP A 59 3.97 -5.39 18.83
N ASP A 60 5.06 -4.63 18.86
CA ASP A 60 5.27 -3.51 19.79
C ASP A 60 5.22 -2.14 19.09
N GLY A 61 4.86 -2.10 17.80
CA GLY A 61 4.85 -0.87 17.02
C GLY A 61 6.24 -0.38 16.60
N ASN A 62 7.30 -1.18 16.69
CA ASN A 62 8.63 -0.77 16.22
C ASN A 62 8.85 -0.98 14.72
N LEU A 63 7.79 -1.21 13.95
CA LEU A 63 7.84 -1.34 12.51
C LEU A 63 7.60 0.01 11.81
N GLY A 64 8.47 0.32 10.86
CA GLY A 64 8.25 1.34 9.84
C GLY A 64 8.16 0.70 8.45
N ILE A 65 7.22 1.18 7.63
CA ILE A 65 7.00 0.71 6.27
C ILE A 65 7.15 1.89 5.30
N ILE A 66 8.02 1.73 4.30
CA ILE A 66 8.07 2.62 3.13
C ILE A 66 7.45 1.85 1.97
N MET A 67 6.36 2.40 1.42
CA MET A 67 5.68 1.85 0.26
C MET A 67 6.41 2.33 -1.00
N ILE A 68 6.82 1.41 -1.86
CA ILE A 68 7.62 1.70 -3.06
C ILE A 68 6.86 1.25 -4.31
N ALA A 69 6.73 2.15 -5.28
CA ALA A 69 6.28 1.84 -6.63
C ALA A 69 7.46 1.87 -7.60
N SER A 70 7.46 0.97 -8.59
CA SER A 70 8.46 0.97 -9.66
C SER A 70 7.83 1.48 -10.96
N PHE A 71 8.48 2.44 -11.62
CA PHE A 71 8.05 2.99 -12.90
C PHE A 71 9.28 3.36 -13.74
N ASP A 72 9.29 2.97 -15.01
CA ASP A 72 10.38 3.24 -15.95
C ASP A 72 11.78 2.91 -15.38
N LYS A 73 11.93 1.68 -14.88
CA LYS A 73 13.16 1.15 -14.22
C LYS A 73 13.63 1.90 -12.97
N LYS A 74 12.92 2.96 -12.53
CA LYS A 74 13.18 3.73 -11.32
C LYS A 74 12.25 3.30 -10.20
N GLN A 75 12.65 3.58 -8.96
CA GLN A 75 11.88 3.26 -7.75
C GLN A 75 11.52 4.54 -7.02
N TYR A 76 10.27 4.64 -6.58
CA TYR A 76 9.75 5.81 -5.92
C TYR A 76 9.09 5.41 -4.61
N ALA A 77 9.43 6.10 -3.53
CA ALA A 77 8.60 6.04 -2.32
C ALA A 77 7.30 6.78 -2.61
N VAL A 78 6.17 6.12 -2.35
CA VAL A 78 4.82 6.68 -2.54
C VAL A 78 4.12 6.96 -1.21
N GLY A 79 4.60 6.35 -0.13
CA GLY A 79 4.16 6.69 1.21
C GLY A 79 5.04 6.07 2.27
N ILE A 80 4.83 6.49 3.51
CA ILE A 80 5.50 6.00 4.70
C ILE A 80 4.48 5.82 5.84
N ALA A 81 4.69 4.79 6.63
CA ALA A 81 3.99 4.54 7.89
C ALA A 81 5.02 4.22 8.98
N THR A 82 4.90 4.83 10.14
CA THR A 82 5.70 4.49 11.34
C THR A 82 4.79 4.07 12.48
N ASN A 83 5.33 3.43 13.50
CA ASN A 83 4.53 2.89 14.61
C ASN A 83 3.46 1.90 14.12
N VAL A 84 3.87 1.01 13.21
CA VAL A 84 2.97 0.09 12.52
C VAL A 84 2.73 -1.15 13.37
N TYR A 85 1.45 -1.47 13.55
CA TYR A 85 0.94 -2.70 14.15
C TYR A 85 0.28 -3.56 13.07
N HIS A 86 0.34 -4.88 13.23
CA HIS A 86 -0.51 -5.77 12.44
C HIS A 86 -1.88 -5.90 13.09
N ASN A 87 -2.90 -6.11 12.26
CA ASN A 87 -4.24 -6.44 12.71
C ASN A 87 -4.39 -7.97 12.72
N ASP A 88 -4.88 -8.51 13.83
CA ASP A 88 -5.25 -9.92 13.90
C ASP A 88 -6.56 -10.22 13.15
N ASN A 89 -7.03 -11.46 13.20
CA ASN A 89 -8.27 -11.86 12.50
C ASN A 89 -9.52 -11.15 13.02
N GLU A 90 -9.62 -10.92 14.32
CA GLU A 90 -10.80 -10.31 14.91
C GLU A 90 -10.79 -8.80 14.69
N GLU A 91 -9.62 -8.15 14.81
CA GLU A 91 -9.45 -6.75 14.43
C GLU A 91 -9.77 -6.50 12.96
N ARG A 92 -9.29 -7.36 12.06
CA ARG A 92 -9.59 -7.25 10.62
C ARG A 92 -11.09 -7.31 10.33
N LYS A 93 -11.83 -8.21 10.99
CA LYS A 93 -13.30 -8.30 10.86
C LYS A 93 -13.98 -7.05 11.42
N LEU A 94 -13.51 -6.55 12.57
CA LEU A 94 -14.07 -5.36 13.20
C LEU A 94 -13.85 -4.11 12.34
N ILE A 95 -12.63 -3.91 11.84
CA ILE A 95 -12.28 -2.83 10.91
C ILE A 95 -13.16 -2.92 9.65
N ALA A 96 -13.29 -4.10 9.06
CA ALA A 96 -14.08 -4.31 7.86
C ALA A 96 -15.57 -3.98 8.06
N SER A 97 -16.11 -4.32 9.23
CA SER A 97 -17.47 -3.98 9.62
C SER A 97 -17.65 -2.47 9.79
N GLU A 98 -16.78 -1.82 10.57
CA GLU A 98 -16.91 -0.39 10.89
C GLU A 98 -16.62 0.53 9.71
N LEU A 99 -15.68 0.15 8.83
CA LEU A 99 -15.38 0.89 7.59
C LEU A 99 -16.22 0.44 6.40
N ASN A 100 -17.11 -0.53 6.60
CA ASN A 100 -17.96 -1.12 5.57
C ASN A 100 -17.18 -1.54 4.32
N THR A 101 -16.03 -2.18 4.50
CA THR A 101 -15.12 -2.49 3.39
C THR A 101 -15.70 -3.50 2.41
N TYR A 102 -16.72 -4.27 2.81
CA TYR A 102 -17.43 -5.16 1.92
C TYR A 102 -17.95 -4.41 0.68
N GLU A 103 -18.47 -3.20 0.82
CA GLU A 103 -19.02 -2.40 -0.29
C GLU A 103 -17.98 -1.98 -1.34
N ASN A 104 -16.68 -2.09 -1.03
CA ASN A 104 -15.63 -1.80 -2.01
C ASN A 104 -15.69 -2.72 -3.24
N TYR A 105 -16.39 -3.86 -3.16
CA TYR A 105 -16.63 -4.75 -4.31
C TYR A 105 -17.19 -3.99 -5.51
N HIS A 106 -18.00 -2.95 -5.30
CA HIS A 106 -18.55 -2.11 -6.36
C HIS A 106 -17.45 -1.49 -7.20
N GLN A 107 -16.42 -0.95 -6.56
CA GLN A 107 -15.29 -0.30 -7.24
C GLN A 107 -14.34 -1.33 -7.85
N VAL A 108 -14.07 -2.43 -7.13
CA VAL A 108 -13.20 -3.52 -7.60
C VAL A 108 -13.76 -4.15 -8.87
N TRP A 109 -15.07 -4.44 -8.90
CA TRP A 109 -15.71 -5.04 -10.06
C TRP A 109 -15.68 -4.16 -11.30
N GLN A 110 -15.56 -2.83 -11.17
CA GLN A 110 -15.47 -1.96 -12.35
C GLN A 110 -14.14 -2.08 -13.11
N GLN A 111 -13.13 -2.72 -12.53
CA GLN A 111 -11.84 -2.89 -13.17
C GLN A 111 -11.89 -4.01 -14.22
N ASP A 112 -11.49 -3.72 -15.46
CA ASP A 112 -11.49 -4.71 -16.55
C ASP A 112 -10.52 -5.87 -16.31
N THR A 113 -9.47 -5.67 -15.49
CA THR A 113 -8.58 -6.73 -15.03
C THR A 113 -9.32 -7.73 -14.16
N VAL A 114 -10.13 -7.25 -13.20
CA VAL A 114 -10.96 -8.08 -12.32
C VAL A 114 -12.05 -8.79 -13.11
N LYS A 115 -12.80 -8.06 -13.96
CA LYS A 115 -13.84 -8.67 -14.78
C LYS A 115 -13.30 -9.84 -15.60
N ARG A 116 -12.14 -9.65 -16.26
CA ARG A 116 -11.49 -10.73 -17.02
C ARG A 116 -11.01 -11.89 -16.16
N ALA A 117 -10.46 -11.61 -14.97
CA ALA A 117 -9.99 -12.66 -14.05
C ALA A 117 -11.12 -13.59 -13.55
N PHE A 118 -12.36 -13.10 -13.56
CA PHE A 118 -13.55 -13.87 -13.17
C PHE A 118 -14.47 -14.20 -14.36
N ASP A 119 -13.95 -14.20 -15.60
CA ASP A 119 -14.72 -14.50 -16.82
C ASP A 119 -16.02 -13.70 -16.95
N TYR A 120 -16.00 -12.44 -16.49
CA TYR A 120 -17.14 -11.53 -16.41
C TYR A 120 -18.30 -12.04 -15.55
N ASN A 121 -18.07 -13.08 -14.73
CA ASN A 121 -19.03 -13.63 -13.79
C ASN A 121 -18.94 -12.92 -12.44
N LYS A 122 -19.93 -12.06 -12.17
CA LYS A 122 -19.97 -11.24 -10.96
C LYS A 122 -20.23 -12.07 -9.71
N GLU A 123 -21.05 -13.11 -9.81
CA GLU A 123 -21.39 -14.00 -8.70
C GLU A 123 -20.14 -14.72 -8.18
N ASN A 124 -19.31 -15.26 -9.07
CA ASN A 124 -18.03 -15.88 -8.72
C ASN A 124 -17.08 -14.89 -8.04
N PHE A 125 -17.02 -13.65 -8.55
CA PHE A 125 -16.26 -12.58 -7.92
C PHE A 125 -16.77 -12.27 -6.51
N LEU A 126 -18.09 -12.16 -6.31
CA LEU A 126 -18.67 -11.88 -5.00
C LEU A 126 -18.39 -13.00 -3.99
N GLU A 127 -18.46 -14.27 -4.39
CA GLU A 127 -18.10 -15.40 -3.51
C GLU A 127 -16.62 -15.38 -3.12
N HIS A 128 -15.75 -14.96 -4.03
CA HIS A 128 -14.35 -14.72 -3.73
C HIS A 128 -14.18 -13.50 -2.79
N TRP A 129 -14.86 -12.39 -3.07
CA TRP A 129 -14.75 -11.14 -2.32
C TRP A 129 -15.18 -11.29 -0.86
N LYS A 130 -16.24 -12.06 -0.59
CA LYS A 130 -16.70 -12.42 0.77
C LYS A 130 -15.60 -13.01 1.66
N LYS A 131 -14.56 -13.61 1.07
CA LYS A 131 -13.43 -14.21 1.79
C LYS A 131 -12.24 -13.25 1.98
N ASN A 132 -12.22 -12.15 1.23
CA ASN A 132 -11.05 -11.26 1.12
C ASN A 132 -11.32 -9.81 1.54
N PHE A 133 -12.58 -9.38 1.68
CA PHE A 133 -12.93 -7.97 1.98
C PHE A 133 -12.36 -7.45 3.32
N THR A 134 -11.94 -8.35 4.21
CA THR A 134 -11.35 -8.03 5.52
C THR A 134 -9.83 -7.80 5.47
N TRP A 135 -9.20 -7.88 4.29
CA TRP A 135 -7.75 -7.83 4.16
C TRP A 135 -7.18 -6.43 4.34
N VAL A 136 -7.04 -6.04 5.60
CA VAL A 136 -6.40 -4.80 6.05
C VAL A 136 -5.32 -5.18 7.07
N GLN A 137 -4.10 -5.38 6.59
CA GLN A 137 -3.05 -6.05 7.37
C GLN A 137 -2.48 -5.17 8.48
N TRP A 138 -2.45 -3.85 8.26
CA TRP A 138 -1.70 -2.93 9.09
C TRP A 138 -2.56 -1.79 9.61
N LYS A 139 -2.15 -1.25 10.75
CA LYS A 139 -2.61 0.02 11.30
C LYS A 139 -1.43 0.82 11.84
N CYS A 140 -1.51 2.14 11.79
CA CYS A 140 -0.61 3.04 12.52
C CYS A 140 -1.40 4.29 12.97
N PRO A 141 -0.92 5.06 13.97
CA PRO A 141 -1.52 6.35 14.27
C PRO A 141 -1.64 7.20 13.00
N GLU A 142 -2.76 7.89 12.82
CA GLU A 142 -3.04 8.66 11.61
C GLU A 142 -1.93 9.67 11.30
N GLU A 143 -1.43 10.35 12.32
CA GLU A 143 -0.34 11.33 12.25
C GLU A 143 1.00 10.74 11.80
N ASN A 144 1.15 9.41 11.90
CA ASN A 144 2.35 8.66 11.53
C ASN A 144 2.25 8.05 10.12
N TYR A 145 1.19 8.36 9.38
CA TYR A 145 1.02 7.95 8.00
C TYR A 145 1.12 9.15 7.05
N CYS A 146 1.90 8.99 5.98
CA CYS A 146 1.96 9.99 4.93
C CYS A 146 1.95 9.30 3.56
N TRP A 147 0.94 9.61 2.74
CA TRP A 147 0.97 9.33 1.32
C TRP A 147 1.49 10.57 0.59
N PHE A 148 2.54 10.42 -0.21
CA PHE A 148 3.20 11.58 -0.83
C PHE A 148 2.40 12.09 -2.03
N GLU A 149 2.13 13.40 -2.07
CA GLU A 149 1.51 14.04 -3.23
C GLU A 149 2.37 13.87 -4.49
N ARG A 150 3.69 13.87 -4.33
CA ARG A 150 4.67 13.62 -5.37
C ARG A 150 5.56 12.44 -4.92
N PRO A 151 5.56 11.31 -5.66
CA PRO A 151 6.45 10.20 -5.35
C PRO A 151 7.91 10.65 -5.28
N ILE A 152 8.63 10.20 -4.26
CA ILE A 152 10.02 10.57 -4.02
C ILE A 152 10.92 9.57 -4.75
N LEU A 153 11.70 10.03 -5.73
CA LEU A 153 12.66 9.18 -6.42
C LEU A 153 13.69 8.67 -5.42
N LEU A 154 13.80 7.35 -5.32
CA LEU A 154 14.80 6.68 -4.51
C LEU A 154 16.02 6.38 -5.36
N ASN A 155 17.20 6.61 -4.81
CA ASN A 155 18.44 6.05 -5.33
C ASN A 155 18.79 4.79 -4.51
N PRO A 156 18.64 3.57 -5.08
CA PRO A 156 18.87 2.34 -4.36
C PRO A 156 20.28 2.18 -3.75
N TYR A 157 21.27 2.84 -4.37
CA TYR A 157 22.64 2.89 -3.87
C TYR A 157 22.74 3.55 -2.49
N ASP A 158 21.98 4.62 -2.25
CA ASP A 158 22.07 5.42 -1.01
C ASP A 158 21.70 4.60 0.24
N PHE A 159 20.85 3.59 0.08
CA PHE A 159 20.35 2.78 1.20
C PHE A 159 21.02 1.41 1.29
N SER A 160 21.59 0.92 0.18
CA SER A 160 21.97 -0.49 0.11
C SER A 160 23.12 -0.85 -0.81
N GLY A 161 23.70 0.10 -1.53
CA GLY A 161 24.77 -0.16 -2.49
C GLY A 161 24.38 -1.03 -3.68
N GLN A 162 23.08 -1.21 -3.94
CA GLN A 162 22.55 -2.03 -5.04
C GLN A 162 21.84 -1.16 -6.06
N ASP A 163 21.65 -1.66 -7.29
CA ASP A 163 20.92 -0.99 -8.36
C ASP A 163 19.40 -0.88 -8.10
N LYS A 164 18.86 -1.72 -7.21
CA LYS A 164 17.43 -1.77 -6.85
C LYS A 164 17.25 -2.11 -5.36
N LEU A 165 16.27 -1.47 -4.71
CA LEU A 165 15.87 -1.77 -3.33
C LEU A 165 14.97 -2.98 -3.26
N ILE A 166 14.04 -3.10 -4.22
CA ILE A 166 13.12 -4.22 -4.36
C ILE A 166 13.12 -4.70 -5.81
N SER A 167 13.17 -6.01 -6.05
CA SER A 167 13.22 -6.59 -7.39
C SER A 167 11.87 -7.15 -7.84
N MET A 168 10.97 -7.43 -6.90
CA MET A 168 9.63 -7.99 -7.16
C MET A 168 8.56 -7.26 -6.35
N HIS A 169 7.33 -7.23 -6.88
CA HIS A 169 6.13 -7.04 -6.07
C HIS A 169 6.20 -8.03 -4.89
N PHE A 170 5.90 -7.57 -3.67
CA PHE A 170 5.98 -8.37 -2.42
C PHE A 170 7.38 -8.63 -1.84
N SER A 171 8.45 -8.05 -2.39
CA SER A 171 9.75 -8.06 -1.73
C SER A 171 9.87 -6.90 -0.73
N PHE A 172 10.44 -7.18 0.44
CA PHE A 172 10.75 -6.15 1.44
C PHE A 172 12.25 -6.19 1.73
N LYS A 173 12.83 -5.02 1.97
CA LYS A 173 14.22 -4.90 2.40
C LYS A 173 14.23 -4.27 3.76
N ARG A 174 14.81 -4.97 4.75
CA ARG A 174 15.06 -4.38 6.05
C ARG A 174 16.12 -3.31 5.88
N VAL A 175 15.77 -2.07 6.17
CA VAL A 175 16.72 -0.95 6.25
C VAL A 175 16.71 -0.48 7.69
N LEU A 176 17.89 -0.31 8.30
CA LEU A 176 17.98 0.24 9.65
C LEU A 176 17.61 1.73 9.63
N PRO A 177 16.99 2.28 10.69
CA PRO A 177 16.57 3.68 10.72
C PRO A 177 17.68 4.67 10.29
N LYS A 178 18.92 4.44 10.75
CA LYS A 178 20.10 5.25 10.39
C LYS A 178 20.39 5.36 8.89
N HIS A 179 20.01 4.36 8.09
CA HIS A 179 20.22 4.38 6.63
C HIS A 179 19.05 5.03 5.88
N VAL A 180 17.87 5.11 6.51
CA VAL A 180 16.68 5.74 5.93
C VAL A 180 16.66 7.25 6.17
N PHE A 181 17.08 7.69 7.36
CA PHE A 181 17.02 9.11 7.73
C PHE A 181 18.07 9.97 7.04
N SER A 182 19.25 9.43 6.68
CA SER A 182 20.31 10.21 6.05
C SER A 182 19.86 10.77 4.68
N PRO A 183 19.31 9.99 3.73
CA PRO A 183 18.89 10.53 2.43
C PRO A 183 17.62 11.38 2.48
N LEU A 184 16.66 11.05 3.38
CA LEU A 184 15.39 11.79 3.48
C LEU A 184 15.55 13.18 4.12
N MET A 185 16.56 13.38 4.97
CA MET A 185 16.89 14.69 5.55
C MET A 185 17.44 15.68 4.51
N PHE A 186 18.16 15.21 3.48
CA PHE A 186 18.69 16.08 2.43
C PHE A 186 17.61 16.75 1.57
N PHE A 187 16.41 16.18 1.49
CA PHE A 187 15.29 16.78 0.75
C PHE A 187 14.60 17.94 1.49
N LYS A 188 14.89 18.17 2.79
CA LYS A 188 14.36 19.33 3.54
C LYS A 188 15.06 20.65 3.21
N HIS A 189 16.20 20.64 2.52
CA HIS A 189 16.96 21.87 2.22
C HIS A 189 16.78 22.42 0.80
N THR A 190 15.91 21.83 -0.02
CA THR A 190 15.68 22.30 -1.41
C THR A 190 14.33 23.01 -1.60
N PHE A 191 13.57 23.21 -0.53
CA PHE A 191 12.37 24.04 -0.52
C PHE A 191 12.43 24.98 0.70
N ALA A 192 13.26 26.00 0.61
CA ALA A 192 13.17 27.24 1.38
C ALA A 192 13.26 28.40 0.39
#